data_AF-A0A6A6RM45-F1
#
_entry.id   AF-A0A6A6RM45-F1
#
_cell.length_a   1.000
_cell.length_b   1.000
_cell.length_c   1.000
_cell.angle_alpha   90.00
_cell.angle_beta   90.00
_cell.angle_gamma   90.00
#
_symmetry.space_group_name_H-M   'P 1'
#
loop_
_entity.id
_entity.type
_entity.pdbx_description
1 polymer ?
#
loop_
_entity_poly.entity_id
_entity_poly.type
_entity_poly.pdbx_seq_one_letter_code
_entity_poly.pdbx_strand_id
1 'polypeptide(L)'
;MTVHDTTTVCPNSQLSSSIIPSNNPETYLSCSIGTLPCAYESTTLIPTPRVSPTLPTPGPEDATSATANTNDELARRGEQERVLSQPSQKDAVAKAAAGTWSRVAYYTSAQPAAATGFAFLANLGDPQKSGTFDYSFGNSLGYVIGDGSKVTTDSTPFDGTLETSEIEISVFTDKVCDGDCEYARPDTVAHYGWDGPSKAFFIEFQMDHRDNVGSDQGMLSDAPAWWFLNAAIPRILQYGNDRNNIPCSCWSTGCGEFDAFEVLGRGEMRAKSTIHRQGNLEGGDSNYFGRPVGRMLKFVVVFHNWNITARVLDDSFDFSQDLTEAQIYKILGYDMNDKSHSLYAIGD
;
A
#
# COMPACT_ATOMS: atom_id res chain seq x y z
N MET A 1 11.14 10.06 -34.66
CA MET A 1 11.81 9.51 -33.47
C MET A 1 11.94 8.02 -33.71
N THR A 2 13.15 7.53 -33.94
CA THR A 2 13.40 6.11 -34.20
C THR A 2 13.47 5.44 -32.84
N VAL A 3 12.38 4.78 -32.42
CA VAL A 3 12.40 3.93 -31.22
C VAL A 3 13.29 2.74 -31.59
N HIS A 4 14.47 2.68 -30.98
CA HIS A 4 15.34 1.52 -31.16
C HIS A 4 14.70 0.35 -30.40
N ASP A 5 14.37 -0.72 -31.13
CA ASP A 5 13.99 -2.01 -30.55
C ASP A 5 15.24 -2.61 -29.88
N THR A 6 15.53 -2.12 -28.68
CA THR A 6 16.54 -2.73 -27.82
C THR A 6 15.96 -4.04 -27.32
N THR A 7 16.72 -5.12 -27.51
CA THR A 7 16.40 -6.49 -27.09
C THR A 7 16.42 -6.66 -25.57
N THR A 8 15.77 -5.77 -24.82
CA THR A 8 15.70 -5.81 -23.37
C THR A 8 14.71 -6.90 -23.01
N VAL A 9 15.23 -8.04 -22.57
CA VAL A 9 14.49 -9.16 -22.00
C VAL A 9 14.80 -9.19 -20.53
N CYS A 10 13.88 -9.69 -19.72
CA CYS A 10 14.19 -9.84 -18.31
C CYS A 10 15.35 -10.81 -18.17
N PRO A 11 16.44 -10.42 -17.48
CA PRO A 11 17.45 -11.40 -17.14
C PRO A 11 16.72 -12.45 -16.32
N ASN A 12 16.69 -13.70 -16.81
CA ASN A 12 16.17 -14.81 -16.04
C ASN A 12 16.74 -14.67 -14.64
N SER A 13 15.89 -14.41 -13.65
CA SER A 13 16.29 -14.48 -12.25
C SER A 13 16.75 -15.92 -12.08
N GLN A 14 18.05 -16.18 -12.20
CA GLN A 14 18.62 -17.37 -11.64
C GLN A 14 18.29 -17.24 -10.16
N LEU A 15 17.26 -17.98 -9.75
CA LEU A 15 16.96 -18.20 -8.35
C LEU A 15 18.27 -18.66 -7.73
N SER A 16 18.96 -17.73 -7.07
CA SER A 16 19.96 -18.05 -6.09
C SER A 16 19.21 -18.88 -5.07
N SER A 17 19.36 -20.19 -5.15
CA SER A 17 18.90 -21.12 -4.14
C SER A 17 19.72 -20.86 -2.87
N SER A 18 19.35 -19.82 -2.15
CA SER A 18 19.73 -19.64 -0.76
C SER A 18 19.00 -20.73 0.01
N ILE A 19 19.69 -21.87 0.17
CA ILE A 19 19.24 -23.01 0.96
C ILE A 19 19.09 -22.51 2.39
N ILE A 20 17.85 -22.34 2.84
CA ILE A 20 17.53 -22.29 4.27
C ILE A 20 17.73 -23.72 4.79
N PRO A 21 18.64 -23.98 5.74
CA PRO A 21 18.85 -25.31 6.27
C PRO A 21 17.60 -25.75 7.04
N SER A 22 16.82 -26.62 6.42
CA SER A 22 15.71 -27.35 7.05
C SER A 22 16.27 -28.59 7.76
N ASN A 23 16.10 -28.66 9.07
CA ASN A 23 16.36 -29.85 9.89
C ASN A 23 15.18 -30.83 9.76
N ASN A 24 15.00 -31.44 8.58
CA ASN A 24 14.24 -32.68 8.49
C ASN A 24 14.60 -33.45 7.20
N PRO A 25 15.14 -34.67 7.29
CA PRO A 25 15.38 -35.50 6.12
C PRO A 25 14.10 -36.25 5.80
N GLU A 26 13.44 -35.93 4.68
CA GLU A 26 12.94 -36.92 3.73
C GLU A 26 12.16 -36.24 2.58
N THR A 27 12.29 -36.84 1.39
CA THR A 27 11.68 -36.51 0.09
C THR A 27 12.25 -35.33 -0.69
N TYR A 28 13.26 -35.62 -1.51
CA TYR A 28 13.60 -34.85 -2.72
C TYR A 28 12.74 -35.35 -3.89
N LEU A 29 11.93 -34.48 -4.49
CA LEU A 29 11.40 -34.67 -5.84
C LEU A 29 12.05 -33.63 -6.77
N SER A 30 12.98 -34.08 -7.59
CA SER A 30 13.55 -33.29 -8.68
C SER A 30 12.59 -33.30 -9.87
N CYS A 31 12.12 -32.12 -10.29
CA CYS A 31 11.39 -31.97 -11.54
C CYS A 31 12.37 -31.44 -12.61
N SER A 32 12.73 -32.30 -13.57
CA SER A 32 13.53 -31.90 -14.73
C SER A 32 12.65 -31.31 -15.83
N ILE A 33 13.20 -30.31 -16.50
CA ILE A 33 12.60 -29.48 -17.55
C ILE A 33 12.25 -30.31 -18.80
N GLY A 34 11.01 -30.19 -19.30
CA GLY A 34 10.67 -30.63 -20.66
C GLY A 34 9.18 -30.88 -20.94
N THR A 35 8.53 -29.92 -21.60
CA THR A 35 7.33 -30.02 -22.47
C THR A 35 5.99 -30.54 -21.91
N LEU A 36 5.00 -29.63 -21.93
CA LEU A 36 3.53 -29.77 -21.93
C LEU A 36 2.78 -29.96 -20.59
N PRO A 37 1.54 -29.41 -20.48
CA PRO A 37 0.98 -28.96 -19.20
C PRO A 37 0.28 -30.07 -18.41
N CYS A 38 0.48 -30.06 -17.09
CA CYS A 38 -0.26 -30.86 -16.14
C CYS A 38 -1.70 -30.32 -16.02
N ALA A 39 -2.67 -31.07 -16.55
CA ALA A 39 -4.08 -30.89 -16.21
C ALA A 39 -4.32 -31.42 -14.79
N TYR A 40 -4.93 -30.60 -13.93
CA TYR A 40 -5.38 -31.00 -12.60
C TYR A 40 -6.80 -31.60 -12.69
N GLU A 41 -6.94 -32.87 -12.35
CA GLU A 41 -8.24 -33.47 -12.02
C GLU A 41 -8.64 -33.04 -10.60
N SER A 42 -9.76 -32.32 -10.51
CA SER A 42 -10.36 -31.92 -9.22
C SER A 42 -11.18 -33.08 -8.66
N THR A 43 -10.71 -33.71 -7.58
CA THR A 43 -11.51 -34.67 -6.81
C THR A 43 -12.21 -33.94 -5.67
N THR A 44 -13.51 -33.70 -5.81
CA THR A 44 -14.36 -33.13 -4.77
C THR A 44 -14.61 -34.13 -3.64
N LEU A 45 -14.08 -33.85 -2.45
CA LEU A 45 -14.48 -34.52 -1.21
C LEU A 45 -15.50 -33.65 -0.46
N ILE A 46 -16.69 -34.21 -0.24
CA ILE A 46 -17.80 -33.63 0.50
C ILE A 46 -17.54 -33.77 2.01
N PRO A 47 -17.53 -32.68 2.81
CA PRO A 47 -17.52 -32.81 4.27
C PRO A 47 -18.95 -32.93 4.83
N THR A 48 -19.14 -33.90 5.73
CA THR A 48 -20.33 -34.08 6.55
C THR A 48 -20.38 -33.05 7.71
N PRO A 49 -21.57 -32.64 8.17
CA PRO A 49 -21.71 -31.58 9.18
C PRO A 49 -21.38 -32.10 10.59
N ARG A 50 -20.55 -31.36 11.31
CA ARG A 50 -20.19 -31.62 12.72
C ARG A 50 -21.12 -30.84 13.64
N VAL A 51 -21.74 -31.57 14.57
CA VAL A 51 -22.62 -31.07 15.63
C VAL A 51 -21.80 -30.24 16.65
N SER A 52 -22.29 -29.04 16.98
CA SER A 52 -21.73 -28.17 18.01
C SER A 52 -22.24 -28.56 19.41
N PRO A 53 -21.38 -28.66 20.43
CA PRO A 53 -21.82 -28.64 21.82
C PRO A 53 -21.79 -27.22 22.41
N THR A 54 -22.78 -27.01 23.26
CA THR A 54 -23.26 -25.78 23.91
C THR A 54 -22.30 -25.22 24.96
N LEU A 55 -22.25 -23.89 25.05
CA LEU A 55 -21.54 -23.10 26.06
C LEU A 55 -22.31 -23.06 27.40
N PRO A 56 -21.66 -23.13 28.58
CA PRO A 56 -22.27 -22.72 29.84
C PRO A 56 -21.91 -21.27 30.23
N THR A 57 -22.94 -20.58 30.68
CA THR A 57 -23.05 -19.22 31.24
C THR A 57 -22.18 -18.99 32.50
N PRO A 58 -21.68 -17.76 32.76
CA PRO A 58 -20.81 -17.47 33.90
C PRO A 58 -21.59 -17.14 35.18
N GLY A 59 -21.03 -17.54 36.33
CA GLY A 59 -21.44 -17.09 37.66
C GLY A 59 -20.67 -15.82 38.09
N PRO A 60 -21.22 -15.00 39.01
CA PRO A 60 -20.71 -13.65 39.26
C PRO A 60 -19.90 -13.55 40.57
N GLU A 61 -19.33 -12.35 40.74
CA GLU A 61 -18.88 -11.70 41.98
C GLU A 61 -17.50 -12.10 42.54
N ASP A 62 -16.56 -11.14 42.48
CA ASP A 62 -16.00 -10.65 43.74
C ASP A 62 -15.68 -9.16 43.68
N ALA A 63 -15.86 -8.52 44.83
CA ALA A 63 -15.91 -7.08 45.03
C ALA A 63 -14.62 -6.53 45.63
N THR A 64 -14.47 -5.20 45.49
CA THR A 64 -13.73 -4.28 46.37
C THR A 64 -12.21 -4.35 46.43
N SER A 65 -11.56 -3.26 45.98
CA SER A 65 -10.73 -2.47 46.91
C SER A 65 -10.64 -1.00 46.47
N ALA A 66 -10.54 -0.14 47.47
CA ALA A 66 -10.77 1.29 47.42
C ALA A 66 -9.45 2.09 47.42
N THR A 67 -9.52 3.34 46.92
CA THR A 67 -8.89 4.60 47.41
C THR A 67 -7.43 4.59 47.91
N ALA A 68 -6.57 5.59 47.71
CA ALA A 68 -6.65 6.95 47.19
C ALA A 68 -5.21 7.52 47.11
N ASN A 69 -5.06 8.56 46.27
CA ASN A 69 -4.25 9.78 46.42
C ASN A 69 -2.85 9.74 47.06
N THR A 70 -1.87 10.37 46.39
CA THR A 70 -1.47 11.77 46.69
C THR A 70 -0.50 12.32 45.64
N ASN A 71 -0.69 13.61 45.37
CA ASN A 71 0.15 14.49 44.55
C ASN A 71 1.57 14.62 45.13
N ASP A 72 2.56 14.92 44.28
CA ASP A 72 3.38 16.11 44.56
C ASP A 72 4.00 16.71 43.29
N GLU A 73 3.99 18.03 43.29
CA GLU A 73 4.40 18.98 42.26
C GLU A 73 5.67 19.71 42.75
N LEU A 74 6.24 20.57 41.89
CA LEU A 74 7.32 21.55 42.12
C LEU A 74 8.77 21.05 41.89
N ALA A 75 9.69 21.81 41.29
CA ALA A 75 9.66 23.08 40.57
C ALA A 75 11.05 23.40 39.97
N ARG A 76 11.05 24.08 38.82
CA ARG A 76 11.87 25.25 38.40
C ARG A 76 13.40 25.29 38.61
N ARG A 77 14.11 25.48 37.49
CA ARG A 77 15.15 26.51 37.19
C ARG A 77 15.57 26.30 35.72
N GLY A 78 15.64 27.26 34.79
CA GLY A 78 15.75 28.71 34.87
C GLY A 78 17.17 29.16 34.53
N GLU A 79 17.55 29.19 33.24
CA GLU A 79 18.69 30.01 32.78
C GLU A 79 18.62 30.32 31.27
N GLN A 80 18.59 31.62 30.96
CA GLN A 80 18.72 32.23 29.64
C GLN A 80 20.22 32.39 29.31
N GLU A 81 20.64 32.13 28.07
CA GLU A 81 21.47 33.09 27.34
C GLU A 81 21.57 32.83 25.82
N ARG A 82 21.61 33.97 25.11
CA ARG A 82 22.22 34.26 23.79
C ARG A 82 21.62 33.70 22.49
N VAL A 83 20.86 34.59 21.87
CA VAL A 83 20.53 34.66 20.44
C VAL A 83 21.80 34.91 19.62
N LEU A 84 22.15 33.97 18.74
CA LEU A 84 22.98 34.19 17.55
C LEU A 84 22.23 33.58 16.36
N SER A 85 21.90 34.44 15.40
CA SER A 85 21.18 34.17 14.17
C SER A 85 21.92 33.18 13.26
N GLN A 86 21.28 32.05 12.94
CA GLN A 86 21.66 31.12 11.87
C GLN A 86 20.63 31.12 10.73
N PRO A 87 21.04 30.79 9.49
CA PRO A 87 20.22 30.93 8.30
C PRO A 87 19.20 29.78 8.16
N SER A 88 18.01 30.14 7.68
CA SER A 88 16.91 29.33 7.13
C SER A 88 17.07 27.81 7.20
N GLN A 89 16.36 27.17 8.13
CA GLN A 89 16.17 25.73 8.15
C GLN A 89 15.33 25.29 6.94
N LYS A 90 15.86 24.35 6.16
CA LYS A 90 15.05 23.38 5.43
C LYS A 90 14.44 22.44 6.47
N ASP A 91 13.14 22.19 6.37
CA ASP A 91 12.40 21.32 7.29
C ASP A 91 13.11 19.96 7.47
N ALA A 92 13.76 19.81 8.61
CA ALA A 92 14.34 18.54 9.02
C ALA A 92 13.20 17.64 9.51
N VAL A 93 13.04 16.49 8.88
CA VAL A 93 12.14 15.42 9.35
C VAL A 93 12.54 15.07 10.78
N ALA A 94 11.69 15.46 11.74
CA ALA A 94 11.95 15.24 13.16
C ALA A 94 11.98 13.74 13.47
N LYS A 95 13.05 13.27 14.10
CA LYS A 95 13.15 11.91 14.60
C LYS A 95 12.22 11.78 15.81
N ALA A 96 11.17 10.98 15.71
CA ALA A 96 10.18 10.79 16.76
C ALA A 96 10.83 10.32 18.08
N ALA A 97 10.37 10.85 19.21
CA ALA A 97 10.69 10.31 20.53
C ALA A 97 10.10 8.89 20.66
N ALA A 98 10.74 8.01 21.45
CA ALA A 98 10.23 6.67 21.71
C ALA A 98 8.76 6.73 22.17
N GLY A 99 7.86 6.00 21.50
CA GLY A 99 6.41 6.01 21.76
C GLY A 99 5.58 7.06 20.99
N THR A 100 6.18 7.78 20.03
CA THR A 100 5.46 8.72 19.16
C THR A 100 5.59 8.31 17.69
N TRP A 101 4.50 8.46 16.93
CA TRP A 101 4.45 8.28 15.48
C TRP A 101 4.42 9.65 14.82
N SER A 102 5.48 10.00 14.09
CA SER A 102 5.60 11.31 13.44
C SER A 102 5.30 11.22 11.94
N ARG A 103 4.61 12.23 11.43
CA ARG A 103 4.28 12.37 10.02
C ARG A 103 5.53 12.75 9.22
N VAL A 104 5.86 11.94 8.21
CA VAL A 104 7.02 12.15 7.33
C VAL A 104 6.65 12.66 5.93
N ALA A 105 5.36 12.60 5.58
CA ALA A 105 4.83 13.12 4.32
C ALA A 105 3.41 13.68 4.55
N TYR A 106 3.06 14.74 3.84
CA TYR A 106 1.75 15.39 3.94
C TYR A 106 1.28 15.88 2.59
N TYR A 107 -0.03 15.74 2.34
CA TYR A 107 -0.69 16.14 1.10
C TYR A 107 -2.03 16.79 1.43
N THR A 108 -2.38 17.83 0.68
CA THR A 108 -3.72 18.42 0.66
C THR A 108 -4.10 18.82 -0.77
N SER A 109 -5.36 18.55 -1.13
CA SER A 109 -5.99 18.98 -2.38
C SER A 109 -6.58 20.40 -2.31
N ALA A 110 -6.49 21.07 -1.15
CA ALA A 110 -6.97 22.44 -1.01
C ALA A 110 -6.24 23.35 -2.00
N GLN A 111 -6.96 24.19 -2.74
CA GLN A 111 -6.38 24.95 -3.86
C GLN A 111 -5.51 26.13 -3.36
N PRO A 112 -4.23 26.25 -3.81
CA PRO A 112 -3.51 25.32 -4.68
C PRO A 112 -3.03 24.07 -3.93
N ALA A 113 -3.18 22.90 -4.56
CA ALA A 113 -2.78 21.64 -3.96
C ALA A 113 -1.30 21.66 -3.55
N ALA A 114 -1.00 21.01 -2.42
CA ALA A 114 0.34 21.02 -1.84
C ALA A 114 0.72 19.65 -1.30
N ALA A 115 2.00 19.31 -1.45
CA ALA A 115 2.54 18.05 -0.96
C ALA A 115 3.99 18.24 -0.46
N THR A 116 4.38 17.43 0.51
CA THR A 116 5.75 17.32 1.02
C THR A 116 6.02 15.86 1.31
N GLY A 117 7.20 15.34 0.92
CA GLY A 117 7.53 13.93 1.10
C GLY A 117 6.87 13.00 0.09
N PHE A 118 6.31 13.53 -1.01
CA PHE A 118 5.56 12.77 -2.02
C PHE A 118 6.07 13.02 -3.45
N ALA A 119 6.11 11.94 -4.24
CA ALA A 119 6.20 11.99 -5.69
C ALA A 119 4.95 11.37 -6.33
N PHE A 120 4.37 12.05 -7.32
CA PHE A 120 3.17 11.60 -8.03
C PHE A 120 3.53 11.14 -9.44
N LEU A 121 3.28 9.86 -9.71
CA LEU A 121 3.69 9.17 -10.93
C LEU A 121 2.50 8.46 -11.57
N ALA A 122 2.63 8.05 -12.82
CA ALA A 122 1.74 7.08 -13.46
C ALA A 122 2.52 6.24 -14.48
N ASN A 123 1.93 5.13 -14.94
CA ASN A 123 2.47 4.29 -16.02
C ASN A 123 2.28 4.96 -17.41
N LEU A 124 2.78 6.19 -17.54
CA LEU A 124 2.66 7.09 -18.69
C LEU A 124 4.02 7.61 -19.18
N GLY A 125 5.12 6.90 -18.86
CA GLY A 125 6.48 7.32 -19.19
C GLY A 125 6.66 7.80 -20.63
N ASP A 126 7.36 8.93 -20.79
CA ASP A 126 7.65 9.56 -22.07
C ASP A 126 9.13 10.00 -22.10
N PRO A 127 9.97 9.43 -22.99
CA PRO A 127 11.38 9.78 -23.09
C PRO A 127 11.67 11.26 -23.37
N GLN A 128 10.67 12.04 -23.82
CA GLN A 128 10.82 13.50 -24.03
C GLN A 128 10.59 14.32 -22.76
N LYS A 129 10.09 13.70 -21.68
CA LYS A 129 9.75 14.38 -20.42
C LYS A 129 10.28 13.62 -19.21
N SER A 130 9.65 12.52 -18.85
CA SER A 130 10.08 11.69 -17.73
C SER A 130 9.60 10.25 -17.92
N GLY A 131 10.46 9.31 -17.54
CA GLY A 131 10.25 7.90 -17.82
C GLY A 131 10.59 7.53 -19.26
N THR A 132 10.20 6.32 -19.65
CA THR A 132 10.51 5.74 -20.95
C THR A 132 9.37 4.87 -21.46
N PHE A 133 9.43 4.53 -22.75
CA PHE A 133 8.56 3.57 -23.41
C PHE A 133 9.38 2.68 -24.32
N ASP A 134 9.06 1.38 -24.32
CA ASP A 134 9.54 0.45 -25.34
C ASP A 134 8.48 -0.64 -25.60
N TYR A 135 8.64 -1.37 -26.69
CA TYR A 135 7.69 -2.43 -27.08
C TYR A 135 7.83 -3.72 -26.28
N SER A 136 8.85 -3.84 -25.43
CA SER A 136 9.03 -4.99 -24.54
C SER A 136 8.26 -4.81 -23.24
N PHE A 137 8.26 -3.61 -22.67
CA PHE A 137 7.74 -3.31 -21.33
C PHE A 137 6.62 -2.26 -21.31
N GLY A 138 6.27 -1.67 -22.46
CA GLY A 138 5.32 -0.57 -22.50
C GLY A 138 5.86 0.68 -21.77
N ASN A 139 4.93 1.45 -21.20
CA ASN A 139 5.26 2.67 -20.45
C ASN A 139 5.89 2.33 -19.10
N SER A 140 6.95 3.05 -18.74
CA SER A 140 7.47 3.06 -17.37
C SER A 140 6.69 4.07 -16.51
N LEU A 141 7.08 4.18 -15.24
CA LEU A 141 6.69 5.33 -14.41
C LEU A 141 7.24 6.64 -15.00
N GLY A 142 6.42 7.67 -15.00
CA GLY A 142 6.77 9.06 -15.28
C GLY A 142 6.00 10.01 -14.35
N TYR A 143 6.55 11.20 -14.10
CA TYR A 143 5.85 12.25 -13.36
C TYR A 143 4.61 12.70 -14.12
N VAL A 144 3.52 13.00 -13.41
CA VAL A 144 2.27 13.46 -14.00
C VAL A 144 1.88 14.84 -13.50
N ILE A 145 1.10 15.57 -14.30
CA ILE A 145 0.45 16.82 -13.89
C ILE A 145 -0.59 16.56 -12.80
N GLY A 146 -1.11 17.62 -12.16
CA GLY A 146 -1.99 17.53 -10.99
C GLY A 146 -3.25 16.69 -11.17
N ASP A 147 -3.78 16.51 -12.38
CA ASP A 147 -4.94 15.63 -12.64
C ASP A 147 -4.58 14.16 -12.94
N GLY A 148 -3.28 13.83 -12.96
CA GLY A 148 -2.78 12.49 -13.28
C GLY A 148 -2.83 12.10 -14.76
N SER A 149 -3.43 12.91 -15.63
CA SER A 149 -3.79 12.52 -17.01
C SER A 149 -2.63 12.60 -18.01
N LYS A 150 -1.57 13.35 -17.70
CA LYS A 150 -0.46 13.62 -18.62
C LYS A 150 0.88 13.63 -17.92
N VAL A 151 1.86 13.03 -18.58
CA VAL A 151 3.26 13.08 -18.19
C VAL A 151 3.84 14.50 -18.29
N THR A 152 4.71 14.83 -17.33
CA THR A 152 5.44 16.09 -17.16
C THR A 152 6.90 15.81 -16.79
N THR A 153 7.74 16.84 -16.69
CA THR A 153 9.17 16.71 -16.36
C THR A 153 9.45 16.50 -14.87
N ASP A 154 8.57 16.99 -14.01
CA ASP A 154 8.77 17.04 -12.55
C ASP A 154 7.49 16.69 -11.79
N SER A 155 7.62 16.19 -10.56
CA SER A 155 6.47 15.88 -9.70
C SER A 155 5.65 17.14 -9.40
N THR A 156 4.36 17.11 -9.71
CA THR A 156 3.41 18.13 -9.29
C THR A 156 2.43 17.55 -8.27
N PRO A 157 2.02 18.31 -7.23
CA PRO A 157 0.98 17.86 -6.31
C PRO A 157 -0.29 17.46 -7.06
N PHE A 158 -0.89 16.33 -6.67
CA PHE A 158 -2.18 15.89 -7.19
C PHE A 158 -3.29 16.91 -6.83
N ASP A 159 -4.22 17.19 -7.72
CA ASP A 159 -5.28 18.19 -7.52
C ASP A 159 -6.46 17.63 -6.71
N GLY A 160 -6.46 16.33 -6.41
CA GLY A 160 -7.45 15.67 -5.56
C GLY A 160 -8.59 15.00 -6.28
N THR A 161 -8.65 15.07 -7.62
CA THR A 161 -9.71 14.43 -8.42
C THR A 161 -9.10 13.64 -9.58
N LEU A 162 -9.51 12.37 -9.69
CA LEU A 162 -9.33 11.56 -10.89
C LEU A 162 -10.65 11.66 -11.66
N GLU A 163 -10.63 12.25 -12.85
CA GLU A 163 -11.86 12.59 -13.57
C GLU A 163 -12.63 11.37 -14.07
N THR A 164 -11.92 10.27 -14.32
CA THR A 164 -12.46 9.07 -14.99
C THR A 164 -11.87 7.81 -14.38
N SER A 165 -12.48 6.65 -14.61
CA SER A 165 -12.07 5.39 -13.95
C SER A 165 -10.76 4.80 -14.45
N GLU A 166 -10.27 5.21 -15.62
CA GLU A 166 -9.04 4.71 -16.22
C GLU A 166 -7.79 5.46 -15.76
N ILE A 167 -7.94 6.58 -15.02
CA ILE A 167 -6.80 7.33 -14.52
C ILE A 167 -6.34 6.71 -13.20
N GLU A 168 -5.09 6.28 -13.17
CA GLU A 168 -4.40 5.81 -11.98
C GLU A 168 -3.17 6.67 -11.71
N ILE A 169 -2.93 6.98 -10.44
CA ILE A 169 -1.69 7.58 -9.98
C ILE A 169 -1.03 6.65 -8.95
N SER A 170 0.28 6.51 -9.07
CA SER A 170 1.13 5.86 -8.07
C SER A 170 1.84 6.93 -7.24
N VAL A 171 1.80 6.78 -5.92
CA VAL A 171 2.39 7.74 -4.99
C VAL A 171 3.57 7.11 -4.26
N PHE A 172 4.72 7.77 -4.32
CA PHE A 172 5.98 7.36 -3.68
C PHE A 172 6.48 8.43 -2.73
N THR A 173 7.57 8.15 -2.00
CA THR A 173 8.35 9.21 -1.34
C THR A 173 8.91 10.16 -2.40
N ASP A 174 9.32 11.37 -2.00
CA ASP A 174 10.05 12.30 -2.87
C ASP A 174 11.55 11.99 -3.00
N LYS A 175 12.00 10.88 -2.40
CA LYS A 175 13.39 10.42 -2.47
C LYS A 175 13.60 9.60 -3.75
N VAL A 176 14.29 10.22 -4.70
CA VAL A 176 14.73 9.58 -5.96
C VAL A 176 15.73 8.46 -5.66
N CYS A 177 15.65 7.37 -6.42
CA CYS A 177 16.64 6.31 -6.46
C CYS A 177 17.91 6.77 -7.21
N ASP A 178 19.10 6.61 -6.63
CA ASP A 178 20.38 6.91 -7.29
C ASP A 178 21.13 5.61 -7.60
N GLY A 179 20.45 4.70 -8.32
CA GLY A 179 20.93 3.34 -8.60
C GLY A 179 20.96 2.39 -7.39
N ASP A 180 20.49 2.86 -6.24
CA ASP A 180 20.43 2.14 -4.95
C ASP A 180 19.11 1.41 -4.71
N CYS A 181 18.12 1.66 -5.56
CA CYS A 181 16.91 0.85 -5.65
C CYS A 181 17.24 -0.48 -6.31
N GLU A 182 17.09 -1.58 -5.55
CA GLU A 182 17.43 -2.95 -5.98
C GLU A 182 16.83 -3.32 -7.35
N TYR A 183 15.66 -2.76 -7.67
CA TYR A 183 14.92 -3.04 -8.90
C TYR A 183 14.37 -1.74 -9.49
N ALA A 184 14.93 -1.29 -10.61
CA ALA A 184 14.40 -0.21 -11.43
C ALA A 184 14.73 -0.44 -12.91
N ARG A 185 13.74 -0.22 -13.77
CA ARG A 185 13.93 -0.24 -15.23
C ARG A 185 14.86 0.91 -15.64
N PRO A 186 15.80 0.71 -16.59
CA PRO A 186 16.60 1.80 -17.13
C PRO A 186 15.72 2.94 -17.66
N ASP A 187 16.17 4.19 -17.47
CA ASP A 187 15.49 5.41 -17.92
C ASP A 187 14.06 5.62 -17.36
N THR A 188 13.68 4.88 -16.30
CA THR A 188 12.43 5.12 -15.57
C THR A 188 12.58 6.25 -14.54
N VAL A 189 11.45 6.81 -14.09
CA VAL A 189 11.41 7.55 -12.84
C VAL A 189 11.28 6.57 -11.68
N ALA A 190 12.28 6.49 -10.81
CA ALA A 190 12.28 5.60 -9.66
C ALA A 190 12.43 6.40 -8.36
N HIS A 191 11.49 6.18 -7.43
CA HIS A 191 11.52 6.70 -6.07
C HIS A 191 11.47 5.56 -5.07
N TYR A 192 11.90 5.83 -3.85
CA TYR A 192 11.71 4.93 -2.73
C TYR A 192 10.23 4.84 -2.33
N GLY A 193 9.80 3.65 -1.95
CA GLY A 193 8.58 3.47 -1.16
C GLY A 193 8.85 3.72 0.33
N TRP A 194 7.78 3.67 1.15
CA TRP A 194 7.92 3.70 2.61
C TRP A 194 8.25 2.30 3.14
N ASP A 195 9.50 2.13 3.55
CA ASP A 195 9.99 0.88 4.17
C ASP A 195 9.69 0.85 5.69
N GLY A 196 9.96 -0.29 6.30
CA GLY A 196 9.87 -0.53 7.74
C GLY A 196 8.63 -1.35 8.12
N PRO A 197 8.72 -2.13 9.22
CA PRO A 197 7.64 -2.99 9.69
C PRO A 197 6.49 -2.22 10.36
N SER A 198 6.71 -0.93 10.66
CA SER A 198 5.73 -0.06 11.32
C SER A 198 5.63 1.27 10.57
N LYS A 199 4.50 1.50 9.91
CA LYS A 199 4.17 2.71 9.14
C LYS A 199 2.64 2.84 9.01
N ALA A 200 2.13 4.05 8.89
CA ALA A 200 0.70 4.30 8.80
C ALA A 200 0.40 5.30 7.68
N PHE A 201 -0.69 5.05 6.96
CA PHE A 201 -1.18 5.86 5.86
C PHE A 201 -2.59 6.31 6.21
N PHE A 202 -2.78 7.61 6.31
CA PHE A 202 -4.07 8.24 6.59
C PHE A 202 -4.53 8.97 5.33
N ILE A 203 -5.77 8.74 4.95
CA ILE A 203 -6.37 9.34 3.76
C ILE A 203 -7.79 9.77 4.06
N GLU A 204 -8.19 10.88 3.45
CA GLU A 204 -9.59 11.29 3.36
C GLU A 204 -9.96 11.31 1.88
N PHE A 205 -10.99 10.56 1.50
CA PHE A 205 -11.38 10.43 0.09
C PHE A 205 -12.88 10.25 -0.09
N GLN A 206 -13.33 10.47 -1.32
CA GLN A 206 -14.66 10.19 -1.83
C GLN A 206 -14.51 9.33 -3.08
N MET A 207 -15.42 8.38 -3.30
CA MET A 207 -15.41 7.48 -4.45
C MET A 207 -16.74 7.58 -5.18
N ASP A 208 -16.97 8.70 -5.87
CA ASP A 208 -18.17 8.87 -6.68
C ASP A 208 -18.19 7.95 -7.89
N HIS A 209 -19.38 7.76 -8.46
CA HIS A 209 -19.53 7.08 -9.72
C HIS A 209 -18.86 7.85 -10.86
N ARG A 210 -17.94 7.18 -11.55
CA ARG A 210 -17.27 7.65 -12.75
C ARG A 210 -17.12 6.46 -13.68
N ASP A 211 -17.26 6.68 -14.97
CA ASP A 211 -17.02 5.65 -15.97
C ASP A 211 -15.72 5.94 -16.71
N ASN A 212 -15.19 4.94 -17.40
CA ASN A 212 -14.15 5.14 -18.40
C ASN A 212 -14.67 5.99 -19.57
N VAL A 213 -13.77 6.69 -20.27
CA VAL A 213 -14.14 7.40 -21.49
C VAL A 213 -14.11 6.45 -22.69
N GLY A 214 -15.26 6.33 -23.38
CA GLY A 214 -15.34 5.56 -24.62
C GLY A 214 -15.64 4.09 -24.38
N SER A 215 -14.69 3.20 -24.71
CA SER A 215 -14.84 1.76 -24.45
C SER A 215 -13.93 1.34 -23.29
N ASP A 216 -14.42 0.39 -22.50
CA ASP A 216 -13.69 -0.10 -21.32
C ASP A 216 -12.40 -0.86 -21.69
N GLN A 217 -12.24 -1.30 -22.94
CA GLN A 217 -11.07 -2.06 -23.43
C GLN A 217 -10.66 -3.27 -22.55
N GLY A 218 -11.58 -3.81 -21.76
CA GLY A 218 -11.32 -4.90 -20.81
C GLY A 218 -10.91 -4.43 -19.41
N MET A 219 -10.77 -3.13 -19.17
CA MET A 219 -10.60 -2.52 -17.85
C MET A 219 -11.94 -2.47 -17.11
N LEU A 220 -11.89 -2.46 -15.78
CA LEU A 220 -13.07 -2.21 -14.96
C LEU A 220 -13.43 -0.73 -15.03
N SER A 221 -14.72 -0.43 -15.21
CA SER A 221 -15.28 0.93 -15.14
C SER A 221 -16.03 1.10 -13.84
N ASP A 222 -16.07 2.29 -13.26
CA ASP A 222 -16.78 2.61 -12.02
C ASP A 222 -16.42 1.68 -10.84
N ALA A 223 -15.14 1.36 -10.76
CA ALA A 223 -14.52 0.42 -9.84
C ALA A 223 -13.27 1.04 -9.18
N PRO A 224 -13.41 2.15 -8.44
CA PRO A 224 -12.26 2.83 -7.85
C PRO A 224 -11.60 1.99 -6.76
N ALA A 225 -10.28 2.16 -6.63
CA ALA A 225 -9.47 1.45 -5.65
C ALA A 225 -8.47 2.37 -4.96
N TRP A 226 -8.16 2.05 -3.71
CA TRP A 226 -6.96 2.50 -3.03
C TRP A 226 -6.22 1.29 -2.48
N TRP A 227 -4.99 1.12 -2.94
CA TRP A 227 -4.25 -0.12 -2.84
C TRP A 227 -2.74 0.16 -2.76
N PHE A 228 -1.99 -0.85 -2.34
CA PHE A 228 -0.58 -0.77 -2.04
C PHE A 228 0.18 -1.86 -2.77
N LEU A 229 1.24 -1.46 -3.45
CA LEU A 229 2.20 -2.37 -4.07
C LEU A 229 3.55 -2.29 -3.37
N ASN A 230 4.29 -3.40 -3.39
CA ASN A 230 5.72 -3.33 -3.19
C ASN A 230 6.35 -2.46 -4.30
N ALA A 231 7.16 -1.46 -3.92
CA ALA A 231 7.75 -0.50 -4.84
C ALA A 231 8.56 -1.14 -5.99
N ALA A 232 9.09 -2.36 -5.83
CA ALA A 232 9.78 -3.07 -6.91
C ALA A 232 8.88 -3.36 -8.13
N ILE A 233 7.58 -3.53 -7.92
CA ILE A 233 6.60 -3.86 -8.97
C ILE A 233 6.48 -2.72 -10.00
N PRO A 234 6.02 -1.52 -9.62
CA PRO A 234 5.87 -0.41 -10.56
C PRO A 234 7.22 0.17 -11.04
N ARG A 235 8.32 0.01 -10.29
CA ARG A 235 9.65 0.43 -10.76
C ARG A 235 10.17 -0.39 -11.95
N ILE A 236 9.66 -1.61 -12.18
CA ILE A 236 10.01 -2.44 -13.34
C ILE A 236 8.88 -2.45 -14.37
N LEU A 237 7.75 -3.08 -14.02
CA LEU A 237 6.63 -3.35 -14.92
C LEU A 237 5.39 -3.73 -14.11
N GLN A 238 4.51 -2.78 -13.82
CA GLN A 238 3.26 -3.07 -13.09
C GLN A 238 2.31 -3.93 -13.92
N TYR A 239 2.18 -3.64 -15.20
CA TYR A 239 1.23 -4.31 -16.09
C TYR A 239 1.93 -5.01 -17.26
N GLY A 240 1.53 -6.25 -17.52
CA GLY A 240 1.96 -7.03 -18.67
C GLY A 240 3.19 -7.90 -18.41
N ASN A 241 3.80 -8.33 -19.52
CA ASN A 241 4.97 -9.21 -19.57
C ASN A 241 6.03 -8.57 -20.47
N ASP A 242 7.25 -9.09 -20.44
CA ASP A 242 8.22 -8.75 -21.50
C ASP A 242 7.78 -9.27 -22.87
N ARG A 243 8.56 -8.94 -23.90
CA ARG A 243 8.34 -9.39 -25.29
C ARG A 243 8.32 -10.91 -25.50
N ASN A 244 8.85 -11.69 -24.56
CA ASN A 244 8.82 -13.16 -24.58
C ASN A 244 7.65 -13.71 -23.75
N ASN A 245 6.73 -12.86 -23.33
CA ASN A 245 5.60 -13.18 -22.46
C ASN A 245 6.05 -13.70 -21.08
N ILE A 246 7.16 -13.17 -20.56
CA ILE A 246 7.68 -13.47 -19.21
C ILE A 246 7.26 -12.34 -18.25
N PRO A 247 6.60 -12.63 -17.12
CA PRO A 247 6.34 -11.65 -16.08
C PRO A 247 7.65 -11.11 -15.49
N CYS A 248 7.80 -9.79 -15.47
CA CYS A 248 9.04 -9.15 -15.05
C CYS A 248 8.93 -8.35 -13.76
N SER A 249 7.71 -8.20 -13.25
CA SER A 249 7.47 -7.75 -11.91
C SER A 249 7.46 -8.94 -10.95
N CYS A 250 7.91 -8.68 -9.73
CA CYS A 250 7.84 -9.67 -8.67
C CYS A 250 6.45 -9.81 -8.03
N TRP A 251 5.41 -9.20 -8.60
CA TRP A 251 4.02 -9.37 -8.16
C TRP A 251 3.61 -10.85 -8.19
N SER A 252 3.81 -11.52 -9.33
CA SER A 252 3.50 -12.95 -9.51
C SER A 252 4.42 -13.87 -8.70
N THR A 253 5.59 -13.38 -8.31
CA THR A 253 6.60 -14.14 -7.56
C THR A 253 6.63 -13.81 -6.08
N GLY A 254 5.76 -12.92 -5.58
CA GLY A 254 5.47 -12.78 -4.16
C GLY A 254 5.83 -11.49 -3.45
N CYS A 255 6.23 -10.43 -4.17
CA CYS A 255 6.51 -9.12 -3.55
C CYS A 255 5.29 -8.50 -2.86
N GLY A 256 4.10 -8.89 -3.30
CA GLY A 256 2.83 -8.64 -2.61
C GLY A 256 2.12 -7.36 -3.04
N GLU A 257 0.81 -7.41 -2.82
CA GLU A 257 -0.15 -6.34 -3.00
C GLU A 257 -1.14 -6.35 -1.84
N PHE A 258 -1.56 -5.17 -1.40
CA PHE A 258 -2.63 -5.02 -0.44
C PHE A 258 -3.66 -4.02 -0.94
N ASP A 259 -4.82 -4.54 -1.32
CA ASP A 259 -6.01 -3.75 -1.62
C ASP A 259 -6.63 -3.32 -0.30
N ALA A 260 -6.52 -2.04 0.03
CA ALA A 260 -7.06 -1.53 1.27
C ALA A 260 -8.56 -1.21 1.14
N PHE A 261 -8.95 -0.71 -0.03
CA PHE A 261 -10.32 -0.30 -0.35
C PHE A 261 -10.55 -0.42 -1.85
N GLU A 262 -11.04 -1.56 -2.31
CA GLU A 262 -11.24 -1.85 -3.74
C GLU A 262 -12.69 -2.18 -4.06
N VAL A 263 -13.28 -1.44 -5.00
CA VAL A 263 -14.59 -1.76 -5.57
C VAL A 263 -14.41 -2.72 -6.74
N LEU A 264 -14.80 -3.98 -6.56
CA LEU A 264 -14.53 -5.07 -7.53
C LEU A 264 -15.55 -5.19 -8.69
N GLY A 265 -16.49 -4.26 -8.81
CA GLY A 265 -17.53 -4.32 -9.82
C GLY A 265 -18.08 -2.95 -10.17
N ARG A 266 -18.45 -2.78 -11.44
CA ARG A 266 -18.99 -1.53 -11.96
C ARG A 266 -20.20 -1.07 -11.15
N GLY A 267 -20.07 0.10 -10.50
CA GLY A 267 -21.14 0.71 -9.72
C GLY A 267 -21.44 0.01 -8.40
N GLU A 268 -20.62 -0.95 -7.97
CA GLU A 268 -20.79 -1.58 -6.67
C GLU A 268 -20.57 -0.58 -5.53
N MET A 269 -21.29 -0.82 -4.44
CA MET A 269 -21.27 0.01 -3.24
C MET A 269 -20.46 -0.60 -2.10
N ARG A 270 -19.87 -1.77 -2.34
CA ARG A 270 -19.07 -2.52 -1.37
C ARG A 270 -17.63 -2.55 -1.87
N ALA A 271 -16.74 -2.06 -1.03
CA ALA A 271 -15.31 -2.22 -1.23
C ALA A 271 -14.78 -3.35 -0.37
N LYS A 272 -13.83 -4.09 -0.93
CA LYS A 272 -13.14 -5.19 -0.28
C LYS A 272 -11.71 -4.78 0.04
N SER A 273 -11.18 -5.45 1.05
CA SER A 273 -9.77 -5.48 1.34
C SER A 273 -9.25 -6.88 1.05
N THR A 274 -8.10 -6.94 0.37
CA THR A 274 -7.51 -8.19 -0.13
C THR A 274 -6.00 -8.10 -0.03
N ILE A 275 -5.36 -9.20 0.36
CA ILE A 275 -3.91 -9.33 0.24
C ILE A 275 -3.59 -10.38 -0.82
N HIS A 276 -2.70 -10.02 -1.75
CA HIS A 276 -2.14 -10.93 -2.74
C HIS A 276 -0.69 -11.23 -2.40
N ARG A 277 -0.35 -12.52 -2.31
CA ARG A 277 0.98 -13.00 -1.90
C ARG A 277 1.47 -14.12 -2.81
N GLN A 278 2.75 -14.48 -2.63
CA GLN A 278 3.40 -15.53 -3.39
C GLN A 278 2.55 -16.80 -3.50
N GLY A 279 2.54 -17.41 -4.69
CA GLY A 279 1.77 -18.63 -4.93
C GLY A 279 0.27 -18.40 -5.08
N ASN A 280 -0.15 -17.16 -5.36
CA ASN A 280 -1.55 -16.78 -5.46
C ASN A 280 -2.32 -17.05 -4.16
N LEU A 281 -1.64 -16.89 -3.02
CA LEU A 281 -2.25 -16.95 -1.71
C LEU A 281 -2.99 -15.64 -1.47
N GLU A 282 -4.21 -15.62 -1.98
CA GLU A 282 -5.15 -14.53 -1.83
C GLU A 282 -5.86 -14.67 -0.47
N GLY A 283 -5.87 -13.59 0.31
CA GLY A 283 -6.61 -13.51 1.56
C GLY A 283 -7.50 -12.28 1.56
N GLY A 284 -8.81 -12.48 1.42
CA GLY A 284 -9.80 -11.41 1.58
C GLY A 284 -10.39 -11.41 2.99
N ASP A 285 -10.80 -10.23 3.47
CA ASP A 285 -11.70 -10.16 4.62
C ASP A 285 -13.13 -10.46 4.16
N SER A 286 -13.89 -11.21 4.96
CA SER A 286 -15.31 -11.46 4.70
C SER A 286 -16.15 -10.19 4.87
N ASN A 287 -15.69 -9.22 5.66
CA ASN A 287 -16.27 -7.89 5.81
C ASN A 287 -16.10 -7.04 4.53
N TYR A 288 -16.75 -5.88 4.51
CA TYR A 288 -16.64 -4.92 3.42
C TYR A 288 -16.77 -3.51 3.99
N PHE A 289 -16.18 -2.55 3.29
CA PHE A 289 -16.40 -1.13 3.55
C PHE A 289 -17.47 -0.58 2.61
N GLY A 290 -18.31 0.33 3.11
CA GLY A 290 -19.28 1.02 2.27
C GLY A 290 -18.59 2.09 1.43
N ARG A 291 -18.74 2.02 0.10
CA ARG A 291 -18.21 3.03 -0.84
C ARG A 291 -18.73 4.42 -0.47
N PRO A 292 -17.85 5.42 -0.25
CA PRO A 292 -18.26 6.76 0.14
C PRO A 292 -18.66 7.59 -1.08
N VAL A 293 -19.87 7.37 -1.60
CA VAL A 293 -20.46 8.18 -2.68
C VAL A 293 -21.08 9.45 -2.09
N GLY A 294 -20.74 10.61 -2.65
CA GLY A 294 -21.30 11.91 -2.25
C GLY A 294 -20.88 12.40 -0.87
N ARG A 295 -19.88 11.77 -0.24
CA ARG A 295 -19.32 12.17 1.06
C ARG A 295 -17.85 11.78 1.16
N MET A 296 -17.10 12.51 1.98
CA MET A 296 -15.76 12.12 2.37
C MET A 296 -15.79 10.99 3.40
N LEU A 297 -14.74 10.17 3.39
CA LEU A 297 -14.47 9.10 4.35
C LEU A 297 -13.03 9.24 4.81
N LYS A 298 -12.81 9.25 6.13
CA LYS A 298 -11.47 9.10 6.71
C LYS A 298 -11.15 7.63 6.87
N PHE A 299 -9.99 7.23 6.36
CA PHE A 299 -9.55 5.85 6.39
C PHE A 299 -8.07 5.78 6.75
N VAL A 300 -7.68 4.71 7.43
CA VAL A 300 -6.29 4.45 7.78
C VAL A 300 -5.89 3.03 7.40
N VAL A 301 -4.65 2.90 6.93
CA VAL A 301 -3.94 1.62 6.85
C VAL A 301 -2.71 1.71 7.74
N VAL A 302 -2.63 0.81 8.73
CA VAL A 302 -1.48 0.71 9.64
C VAL A 302 -0.78 -0.61 9.38
N PHE A 303 0.46 -0.55 8.91
CA PHE A 303 1.40 -1.64 9.00
C PHE A 303 2.03 -1.56 10.38
N HIS A 304 1.91 -2.60 11.19
CA HIS A 304 2.52 -2.63 12.51
C HIS A 304 2.93 -4.05 12.88
N ASN A 305 4.23 -4.24 13.14
CA ASN A 305 4.80 -5.54 13.52
C ASN A 305 4.31 -6.68 12.61
N TRP A 306 4.44 -6.49 11.30
CA TRP A 306 4.03 -7.47 10.27
C TRP A 306 2.54 -7.78 10.23
N ASN A 307 1.70 -6.92 10.79
CA ASN A 307 0.25 -6.95 10.61
C ASN A 307 -0.20 -5.72 9.83
N ILE A 308 -1.27 -5.86 9.05
CA ILE A 308 -1.94 -4.76 8.36
C ILE A 308 -3.33 -4.60 8.96
N THR A 309 -3.63 -3.41 9.44
CA THR A 309 -4.98 -3.01 9.85
C THR A 309 -5.48 -1.95 8.89
N ALA A 310 -6.63 -2.18 8.26
CA ALA A 310 -7.34 -1.20 7.45
C ALA A 310 -8.63 -0.81 8.17
N ARG A 311 -8.92 0.49 8.33
CA ARG A 311 -10.02 0.94 9.18
C ARG A 311 -10.63 2.27 8.73
N VAL A 312 -11.96 2.35 8.80
CA VAL A 312 -12.70 3.62 8.74
C VAL A 312 -12.57 4.37 10.07
N LEU A 313 -12.21 5.64 10.00
CA LEU A 313 -12.07 6.52 11.15
C LEU A 313 -13.31 7.40 11.34
N ASP A 314 -13.52 7.87 12.57
CA ASP A 314 -14.52 8.90 12.85
C ASP A 314 -14.18 10.20 12.10
N ASP A 315 -15.21 10.92 11.64
CA ASP A 315 -15.05 12.20 10.93
C ASP A 315 -14.29 13.25 11.77
N SER A 316 -14.38 13.15 13.10
CA SER A 316 -13.67 14.04 14.03
C SER A 316 -12.21 13.67 14.26
N PHE A 317 -11.70 12.57 13.68
CA PHE A 317 -10.30 12.18 13.85
C PHE A 317 -9.37 13.19 13.16
N ASP A 318 -8.35 13.65 13.87
CA ASP A 318 -7.37 14.63 13.37
C ASP A 318 -6.13 13.92 12.82
N PHE A 319 -5.73 14.28 11.60
CA PHE A 319 -4.48 13.80 10.98
C PHE A 319 -3.31 14.68 11.44
N SER A 320 -3.09 14.70 12.75
CA SER A 320 -2.07 15.51 13.41
C SER A 320 -0.66 15.16 12.91
N GLN A 321 0.27 16.10 13.11
CA GLN A 321 1.69 15.87 12.77
C GLN A 321 2.31 14.73 13.56
N ASP A 322 1.87 14.53 14.81
CA ASP A 322 2.31 13.45 15.67
C ASP A 322 1.10 12.74 16.27
N LEU A 323 1.19 11.42 16.37
CA LEU A 323 0.23 10.56 17.06
C LEU A 323 0.94 9.82 18.19
N THR A 324 0.28 9.74 19.34
CA THR A 324 0.75 8.91 20.45
C THR A 324 0.60 7.43 20.12
N GLU A 325 1.44 6.59 20.72
CA GLU A 325 1.30 5.14 20.63
C GLU A 325 -0.09 4.66 21.09
N ALA A 326 -0.69 5.29 22.10
CA ALA A 326 -2.04 4.98 22.55
C ALA A 326 -3.12 5.24 21.47
N GLN A 327 -2.98 6.31 20.68
CA GLN A 327 -3.87 6.59 19.55
C GLN A 327 -3.74 5.50 18.48
N ILE A 328 -2.51 5.07 18.16
CA ILE A 328 -2.27 3.98 17.21
C ILE A 328 -2.82 2.65 17.73
N TYR A 329 -2.59 2.29 19.01
CA TYR A 329 -3.17 1.08 19.58
C TYR A 329 -4.69 1.08 19.59
N LYS A 330 -5.33 2.24 19.77
CA LYS A 330 -6.78 2.34 19.62
C LYS A 330 -7.23 2.00 18.20
N ILE A 331 -6.50 2.47 17.18
CA ILE A 331 -6.77 2.14 15.77
C ILE A 331 -6.61 0.64 15.52
N LEU A 332 -5.53 0.05 16.02
CA LEU A 332 -5.21 -1.38 15.90
C LEU A 332 -6.16 -2.30 16.68
N GLY A 333 -6.95 -1.75 17.61
CA GLY A 333 -7.92 -2.52 18.38
C GLY A 333 -8.93 -3.20 17.46
N TYR A 334 -8.91 -4.54 17.47
CA TYR A 334 -9.79 -5.40 16.67
C TYR A 334 -11.02 -5.84 17.47
N ASP A 335 -12.20 -5.68 16.88
CA ASP A 335 -13.46 -6.27 17.36
C ASP A 335 -14.11 -7.04 16.21
N MET A 336 -14.27 -8.36 16.35
CA MET A 336 -14.87 -9.21 15.31
C MET A 336 -16.30 -8.82 14.91
N ASN A 337 -16.99 -8.00 15.72
CA ASN A 337 -18.33 -7.52 15.43
C ASN A 337 -18.35 -6.13 14.78
N ASP A 338 -17.22 -5.43 14.78
CA ASP A 338 -17.06 -4.13 14.15
C ASP A 338 -16.73 -4.33 12.66
N LYS A 339 -17.61 -3.81 11.79
CA LYS A 339 -17.50 -3.91 10.32
C LYS A 339 -16.67 -2.77 9.73
N SER A 340 -16.11 -1.91 10.56
CA SER A 340 -15.32 -0.76 10.13
C SER A 340 -13.83 -1.07 9.96
N HIS A 341 -13.38 -2.31 10.18
CA HIS A 341 -11.97 -2.69 10.04
C HIS A 341 -11.76 -4.08 9.41
N SER A 342 -10.53 -4.27 8.96
CA SER A 342 -9.95 -5.54 8.52
C SER A 342 -8.55 -5.72 9.09
N LEU A 343 -8.19 -6.97 9.40
CA LEU A 343 -6.89 -7.33 9.97
C LEU A 343 -6.26 -8.49 9.19
N TYR A 344 -4.99 -8.29 8.78
CA TYR A 344 -4.21 -9.27 8.05
C TYR A 344 -2.87 -9.49 8.73
N ALA A 345 -2.48 -10.75 8.89
CA ALA A 345 -1.11 -11.10 9.21
C ALA A 345 -0.29 -11.19 7.91
N ILE A 346 0.82 -10.47 7.84
CA ILE A 346 1.90 -10.69 6.89
C ILE A 346 2.80 -11.72 7.59
N GLY A 347 2.61 -13.02 7.30
CA GLY A 347 3.35 -14.09 7.98
C GLY A 347 4.88 -13.89 7.90
N ASP A 348 5.58 -14.50 8.86
CA ASP A 348 7.05 -14.51 8.92
C ASP A 348 7.71 -15.20 7.72
#